data_AF-A0AAV7RSZ8-F1
#
_entry.id   AF-A0AAV7RSZ8-F1
#
_cell.length_a   1.000
_cell.length_b   1.000
_cell.length_c   1.000
_cell.angle_alpha   90.00
_cell.angle_beta   90.00
_cell.angle_gamma   90.00
#
_symmetry.space_group_name_H-M   'P 1'
#
loop_
_entity.id
_entity.type
_entity.pdbx_description
1 polymer ?
#
loop_
_entity_poly.entity_id
_entity_poly.type
_entity_poly.pdbx_seq_one_letter_code
_entity_poly.pdbx_strand_id
1 'polypeptide(L)'
;MRPGKAVSSPRTPPPMLAAGALAGDHTETCPLPSHRLGSGGAPGGMMSGVREAKELAVARDASEHMVVLFVRASRELFRVREAETRVPYQGNQGRASTGPDPSGKKSRILRIPQYTEDLVISERQEEVNAVQTFQSVREDQGHSIVDMLKALSVELKGGFETSNANQAEIRGLCEDLGKKIDDLAGRTAALEEEVGELRMVVEDNKEQIRYLKEGEAKMESLENNQRRNNLRFLRVPKGLEEGDLKGFMDQLIKHEVKVEESEKDSAKDFQSVQRVPAKMPSNRDRPGKFFVYFQT
;
A
#
# COMPACT_ATOMS: atom_id res chain seq x y z
N MET A 1 -61.26 -2.99 -31.17
CA MET A 1 -61.18 -1.90 -30.18
C MET A 1 -59.76 -1.83 -29.63
N ARG A 2 -59.03 -0.75 -29.92
CA ARG A 2 -57.75 -0.41 -29.28
C ARG A 2 -57.88 1.03 -28.76
N PRO A 3 -57.67 1.32 -27.47
CA PRO A 3 -57.20 2.63 -27.04
C PRO A 3 -55.66 2.57 -27.01
N GLY A 4 -54.89 3.63 -27.17
CA GLY A 4 -55.10 5.06 -27.20
C GLY A 4 -53.72 5.64 -26.88
N LYS A 5 -53.15 6.41 -27.80
CA LYS A 5 -51.86 7.10 -27.59
C LYS A 5 -52.04 8.23 -26.57
N ALA A 6 -51.06 8.41 -25.70
CA ALA A 6 -50.80 9.68 -25.01
C ALA A 6 -49.38 10.14 -25.33
N VAL A 7 -49.26 11.45 -25.58
CA VAL A 7 -48.07 12.19 -26.00
C VAL A 7 -47.62 13.07 -24.82
N SER A 8 -46.32 13.39 -24.80
CA SER A 8 -45.68 14.64 -24.33
C SER A 8 -44.74 14.52 -23.12
N SER A 9 -43.46 14.80 -23.38
CA SER A 9 -42.65 15.79 -22.65
C SER A 9 -41.35 16.10 -23.44
N PRO A 10 -40.91 17.36 -23.53
CA PRO A 10 -39.74 17.76 -24.31
C PRO A 10 -38.43 17.57 -23.52
N ARG A 11 -37.39 17.14 -24.23
CA ARG A 11 -36.01 17.01 -23.75
C ARG A 11 -35.37 18.39 -23.57
N THR A 12 -34.84 18.65 -22.38
CA THR A 12 -33.85 19.68 -22.09
C THR A 12 -32.49 19.34 -22.72
N PRO A 13 -31.75 20.29 -23.31
CA PRO A 13 -30.37 20.09 -23.73
C PRO A 13 -29.39 20.28 -22.55
N PRO A 14 -28.24 19.57 -22.51
CA PRO A 14 -27.19 19.83 -21.52
C PRO A 14 -26.36 21.07 -21.88
N PRO A 15 -25.80 21.80 -20.89
CA PRO A 15 -24.95 22.95 -21.13
C PRO A 15 -23.54 22.53 -21.56
N MET A 16 -23.03 23.21 -22.60
CA MET A 16 -21.63 23.20 -22.96
C MET A 16 -20.84 24.14 -22.03
N LEU A 17 -19.79 23.62 -21.41
CA LEU A 17 -18.70 24.37 -20.78
C LEU A 17 -17.42 23.65 -21.22
N ALA A 18 -16.61 24.20 -22.11
CA ALA A 18 -15.69 25.33 -21.98
C ALA A 18 -14.26 24.78 -21.99
N ALA A 19 -13.63 24.89 -23.16
CA ALA A 19 -12.22 24.61 -23.35
C ALA A 19 -11.38 25.63 -22.57
N GLY A 20 -10.57 25.13 -21.64
CA GLY A 20 -9.51 25.89 -20.98
C GLY A 20 -8.17 25.32 -21.40
N ALA A 21 -7.53 26.00 -22.35
CA ALA A 21 -6.12 25.80 -22.67
C ALA A 21 -5.27 26.43 -21.57
N LEU A 22 -4.38 25.64 -20.96
CA LEU A 22 -3.22 26.16 -20.24
C LEU A 22 -2.00 25.34 -20.63
N ALA A 23 -1.14 26.00 -21.38
CA ALA A 23 0.26 25.65 -21.57
C ALA A 23 1.00 25.80 -20.23
N GLY A 24 1.97 24.92 -20.00
CA GLY A 24 2.86 24.94 -18.85
C GLY A 24 4.05 24.04 -19.11
N ASP A 25 5.01 24.55 -19.89
CA ASP A 25 6.39 24.10 -19.88
C ASP A 25 6.93 24.12 -18.46
N HIS A 26 7.42 22.98 -17.94
CA HIS A 26 8.51 22.95 -16.98
C HIS A 26 9.29 21.65 -17.16
N THR A 27 10.41 21.79 -17.85
CA THR A 27 11.58 20.91 -17.77
C THR A 27 12.19 21.02 -16.37
N GLU A 28 12.08 19.99 -15.53
CA GLU A 28 13.04 19.79 -14.45
C GLU A 28 13.41 18.30 -14.32
N THR A 29 14.65 18.06 -14.74
CA THR A 29 15.54 16.98 -14.37
C THR A 29 15.58 16.71 -12.87
N CYS A 30 15.44 15.44 -12.47
CA CYS A 30 16.12 14.89 -11.29
C CYS A 30 16.50 13.42 -11.54
N PRO A 31 17.80 13.06 -11.49
CA PRO A 31 18.27 11.70 -11.66
C PRO A 31 18.12 10.90 -10.36
N LEU A 32 17.63 9.67 -10.47
CA LEU A 32 17.57 8.71 -9.37
C LEU A 32 18.99 8.35 -8.89
N PRO A 33 19.25 8.29 -7.57
CA PRO A 33 20.53 7.82 -7.03
C PRO A 33 20.56 6.29 -7.05
N SER A 34 21.45 5.73 -7.88
CA SER A 34 21.86 4.33 -7.83
C SER A 34 22.61 4.05 -6.52
N HIS A 35 21.89 3.69 -5.46
CA HIS A 35 22.50 3.12 -4.27
C HIS A 35 22.93 1.67 -4.54
N ARG A 36 24.21 1.56 -4.83
CA ARG A 36 25.01 0.35 -4.83
C ARG A 36 25.11 -0.17 -3.39
N LEU A 37 24.23 -1.08 -2.99
CA LEU A 37 24.44 -1.90 -1.78
C LEU A 37 25.29 -3.10 -2.15
N GLY A 38 26.61 -2.91 -2.07
CA GLY A 38 27.51 -4.00 -1.74
C GLY A 38 27.41 -4.24 -0.24
N SER A 39 26.94 -5.41 0.17
CA SER A 39 27.15 -5.91 1.53
C SER A 39 27.79 -7.29 1.40
N GLY A 40 29.09 -7.32 1.65
CA GLY A 40 29.85 -8.55 1.80
C GLY A 40 29.29 -9.38 2.95
N GLY A 41 28.97 -10.63 2.66
CA GLY A 41 28.77 -11.65 3.68
C GLY A 41 30.11 -11.99 4.31
N ALA A 42 30.37 -11.45 5.51
CA ALA A 42 31.38 -11.97 6.41
C ALA A 42 30.67 -12.79 7.50
N PRO A 43 31.04 -14.06 7.75
CA PRO A 43 30.46 -14.88 8.80
C PRO A 43 31.07 -14.48 10.16
N GLY A 44 30.50 -13.46 10.80
CA GLY A 44 30.96 -12.93 12.09
C GLY A 44 30.34 -13.57 13.33
N GLY A 45 29.73 -14.76 13.22
CA GLY A 45 28.91 -15.35 14.30
C GLY A 45 29.62 -16.28 15.28
N MET A 46 30.89 -16.66 15.04
CA MET A 46 31.55 -17.70 15.85
C MET A 46 32.64 -17.19 16.82
N MET A 47 32.93 -15.88 16.82
CA MET A 47 33.99 -15.31 17.66
C MET A 47 33.48 -14.61 18.95
N SER A 48 32.18 -14.33 19.09
CA SER A 48 31.66 -13.68 20.32
C SER A 48 31.62 -14.64 21.50
N GLY A 49 31.14 -15.87 21.30
CA GLY A 49 31.09 -16.89 22.37
C GLY A 49 32.46 -17.32 22.89
N VAL A 50 33.51 -17.26 22.07
CA VAL A 50 34.88 -17.61 22.50
C VAL A 50 35.51 -16.48 23.33
N ARG A 51 35.19 -15.21 23.06
CA ARG A 51 35.62 -14.08 23.90
C ARG A 51 34.90 -14.10 25.25
N GLU A 52 33.59 -14.34 25.23
CA GLU A 52 32.76 -14.40 26.44
C GLU A 52 33.15 -15.59 27.35
N ALA A 53 33.47 -16.75 26.77
CA ALA A 53 33.99 -17.89 27.53
C ALA A 53 35.40 -17.64 28.13
N LYS A 54 36.26 -16.88 27.44
CA LYS A 54 37.58 -16.50 27.97
C LYS A 54 37.47 -15.48 29.10
N GLU A 55 36.56 -14.51 28.99
CA GLU A 55 36.34 -13.52 30.06
C GLU A 55 35.75 -14.17 31.32
N LEU A 56 34.83 -15.12 31.18
CA LEU A 56 34.30 -15.91 32.30
C LEU A 56 35.37 -16.79 32.97
N ALA A 57 36.30 -17.37 32.20
CA ALA A 57 37.41 -18.15 32.75
C ALA A 57 38.40 -17.27 33.53
N VAL A 58 38.71 -16.08 33.03
CA VAL A 58 39.59 -15.11 33.73
C VAL A 58 38.93 -14.58 35.01
N ALA A 59 37.62 -14.33 34.99
CA ALA A 59 36.88 -13.91 36.18
C ALA A 59 36.86 -15.00 37.27
N ARG A 60 36.73 -16.27 36.87
CA ARG A 60 36.78 -17.41 37.79
C ARG A 60 38.16 -17.55 38.43
N ASP A 61 39.23 -17.47 37.62
CA ASP A 61 40.62 -17.58 38.09
C ASP A 61 40.98 -16.41 39.04
N ALA A 62 40.52 -15.20 38.73
CA ALA A 62 40.67 -14.04 39.62
C ALA A 62 39.94 -14.23 40.97
N SER A 63 38.74 -14.82 40.96
CA SER A 63 37.99 -15.09 42.18
C SER A 63 38.66 -16.16 43.06
N GLU A 64 39.23 -17.21 42.45
CA GLU A 64 39.97 -18.26 43.16
C GLU A 64 41.28 -17.70 43.75
N HIS A 65 41.97 -16.82 43.02
CA HIS A 65 43.19 -16.16 43.49
C HIS A 65 42.94 -15.20 44.66
N MET A 66 41.79 -14.51 44.66
CA MET A 66 41.38 -13.63 45.78
C MET A 66 41.07 -14.42 47.06
N VAL A 67 40.45 -15.60 46.94
CA VAL A 67 40.21 -16.49 48.08
C VAL A 67 41.53 -17.00 48.66
N VAL A 68 42.50 -17.37 47.82
CA VAL A 68 43.83 -17.80 48.29
C VAL A 68 44.58 -16.66 48.99
N LEU A 69 44.52 -15.43 48.46
CA LEU A 69 45.14 -14.26 49.10
C LEU A 69 44.49 -13.94 50.44
N PHE A 70 43.17 -14.05 50.56
CA PHE A 70 42.46 -13.86 51.81
C PHE A 70 42.88 -14.90 52.87
N VAL A 71 42.89 -16.19 52.53
CA VAL A 71 43.32 -17.27 53.43
C VAL A 71 44.79 -17.07 53.87
N ARG A 72 45.65 -16.60 52.96
CA ARG A 72 47.06 -16.31 53.27
C ARG A 72 47.20 -15.10 54.21
N ALA A 73 46.45 -14.03 53.97
CA ALA A 73 46.45 -12.85 54.83
C ALA A 73 45.95 -13.19 56.25
N SER A 74 44.89 -14.00 56.36
CA SER A 74 44.37 -14.47 57.65
C SER A 74 45.40 -15.33 58.40
N ARG A 75 46.16 -16.18 57.71
CA ARG A 75 47.26 -16.96 58.33
C ARG A 75 48.42 -16.11 58.83
N GLU A 76 48.80 -15.06 58.09
CA GLU A 76 49.87 -14.17 58.51
C GLU A 76 49.45 -13.29 59.69
N LEU A 77 48.21 -12.80 59.73
CA LEU A 77 47.66 -12.11 60.90
C LEU A 77 47.65 -13.03 62.14
N PHE A 78 47.35 -14.31 61.96
CA PHE A 78 47.40 -15.30 63.03
C PHE A 78 48.83 -15.53 63.55
N ARG A 79 49.84 -15.58 62.66
CA ARG A 79 51.25 -15.69 63.03
C ARG A 79 51.78 -14.48 63.77
N VAL A 80 51.39 -13.27 63.36
CA VAL A 80 51.75 -12.03 64.06
C VAL A 80 51.16 -12.01 65.47
N ARG A 81 49.90 -12.44 65.62
CA ARG A 81 49.23 -12.57 66.93
C ARG A 81 49.90 -13.62 67.83
N GLU A 82 50.34 -14.76 67.28
CA GLU A 82 51.12 -15.76 68.02
C GLU A 82 52.51 -15.25 68.43
N ALA A 83 53.17 -14.45 67.57
CA ALA A 83 54.48 -13.87 67.87
C ALA A 83 54.42 -12.81 68.98
N GLU A 84 53.34 -12.02 69.04
CA GLU A 84 53.12 -11.04 70.12
C GLU A 84 52.87 -11.69 71.49
N THR A 85 52.40 -12.95 71.52
CA THR A 85 52.20 -13.69 72.78
C THR A 85 53.46 -14.40 73.31
N ARG A 86 54.60 -14.37 72.59
CA ARG A 86 55.88 -14.93 73.07
C ARG A 86 56.74 -13.87 73.76
N VAL A 87 56.68 -13.81 75.09
CA VAL A 87 57.58 -13.00 75.92
C VAL A 87 59.01 -13.57 75.89
N PRO A 88 60.07 -12.79 75.59
CA PRO A 88 61.45 -13.27 75.60
C PRO A 88 62.06 -13.26 77.01
N TYR A 89 62.62 -14.39 77.44
CA TYR A 89 63.38 -14.51 78.69
C TYR A 89 64.82 -14.01 78.49
N GLN A 90 65.14 -12.79 78.94
CA GLN A 90 66.52 -12.28 79.00
C GLN A 90 67.16 -12.68 80.34
N GLY A 91 68.28 -13.40 80.29
CA GLY A 91 69.11 -13.71 81.45
C GLY A 91 70.56 -13.35 81.18
N ASN A 92 70.99 -12.21 81.75
CA ASN A 92 72.33 -11.63 81.63
C ASN A 92 73.29 -12.21 82.70
N GLN A 93 74.57 -12.32 82.35
CA GLN A 93 75.66 -12.89 83.17
C GLN A 93 76.20 -11.90 84.24
N GLY A 94 76.71 -12.39 85.39
CA GLY A 94 77.54 -11.56 86.29
C GLY A 94 77.82 -12.04 87.73
N ARG A 95 78.88 -12.87 87.90
CA ARG A 95 79.92 -12.93 88.96
C ARG A 95 79.65 -12.71 90.49
N ALA A 96 80.13 -13.73 91.24
CA ALA A 96 81.07 -13.73 92.40
C ALA A 96 80.58 -13.85 93.87
N SER A 97 80.92 -15.02 94.46
CA SER A 97 81.30 -15.36 95.87
C SER A 97 80.37 -14.93 97.02
N THR A 98 79.84 -15.83 97.87
CA THR A 98 80.53 -16.82 98.73
C THR A 98 79.51 -17.92 99.13
N GLY A 99 79.97 -19.17 99.31
CA GLY A 99 79.11 -20.37 99.51
C GLY A 99 78.65 -20.62 100.96
N PRO A 100 78.22 -21.85 101.30
CA PRO A 100 77.21 -22.67 100.62
C PRO A 100 76.12 -23.24 101.58
N ASP A 101 75.19 -24.00 100.98
CA ASP A 101 73.97 -24.68 101.49
C ASP A 101 72.72 -23.82 101.69
N PRO A 102 71.52 -24.20 101.14
CA PRO A 102 70.94 -25.57 101.16
C PRO A 102 70.21 -25.98 99.85
N SER A 103 69.66 -27.20 99.76
CA SER A 103 68.63 -27.50 98.74
C SER A 103 67.46 -28.35 99.24
N GLY A 104 66.31 -27.70 99.33
CA GLY A 104 64.97 -28.28 99.26
C GLY A 104 64.21 -27.58 98.14
N LYS A 105 63.33 -28.28 97.41
CA LYS A 105 62.45 -27.68 96.40
C LYS A 105 61.03 -28.22 96.55
N LYS A 106 60.12 -27.33 96.97
CA LYS A 106 58.66 -27.48 96.88
C LYS A 106 58.21 -26.91 95.54
N SER A 107 57.54 -27.70 94.71
CA SER A 107 56.92 -27.28 93.45
C SER A 107 55.61 -26.54 93.72
N ARG A 108 55.57 -25.25 93.38
CA ARG A 108 54.41 -24.37 93.46
C ARG A 108 53.72 -24.40 92.09
N ILE A 109 52.56 -25.06 92.01
CA ILE A 109 51.74 -25.11 90.79
C ILE A 109 51.08 -23.73 90.63
N LEU A 110 51.51 -22.98 89.61
CA LEU A 110 50.85 -21.77 89.12
C LEU A 110 49.56 -22.18 88.39
N ARG A 111 48.38 -21.93 88.99
CA ARG A 111 47.11 -21.99 88.27
C ARG A 111 47.02 -20.79 87.34
N ILE A 112 47.04 -21.05 86.03
CA ILE A 112 46.70 -20.08 84.99
C ILE A 112 45.17 -19.84 85.06
N PRO A 113 44.67 -18.59 85.02
CA PRO A 113 43.23 -18.31 85.12
C PRO A 113 42.48 -18.84 83.89
N GLN A 114 41.34 -19.52 84.11
CA GLN A 114 40.46 -20.12 83.08
C GLN A 114 39.70 -19.09 82.21
N TYR A 115 40.14 -17.83 82.12
CA TYR A 115 39.45 -16.77 81.36
C TYR A 115 39.80 -16.73 79.86
N THR A 116 40.68 -17.61 79.39
CA THR A 116 41.10 -17.67 77.98
C THR A 116 40.23 -18.57 77.12
N GLU A 117 39.53 -19.55 77.70
CA GLU A 117 38.71 -20.49 76.91
C GLU A 117 37.37 -19.86 76.50
N ASP A 118 36.71 -19.12 77.38
CA ASP A 118 35.43 -18.46 77.07
C ASP A 118 35.57 -17.35 76.01
N LEU A 119 36.68 -16.59 76.02
CA LEU A 119 36.97 -15.58 74.98
C LEU A 119 37.24 -16.24 73.62
N VAL A 120 37.96 -17.37 73.59
CA VAL A 120 38.27 -18.11 72.37
C VAL A 120 37.01 -18.81 71.82
N ILE A 121 36.11 -19.27 72.68
CA ILE A 121 34.81 -19.84 72.27
C ILE A 121 33.90 -18.73 71.71
N SER A 122 33.90 -17.53 72.30
CA SER A 122 33.14 -16.38 71.81
C SER A 122 33.65 -15.87 70.45
N GLU A 123 34.97 -15.68 70.29
CA GLU A 123 35.57 -15.28 68.99
C GLU A 123 35.28 -16.33 67.90
N ARG A 124 35.39 -17.63 68.22
CA ARG A 124 35.04 -18.71 67.26
C ARG A 124 33.56 -18.71 66.89
N GLN A 125 32.67 -18.41 67.83
CA GLN A 125 31.24 -18.34 67.55
C GLN A 125 30.90 -17.13 66.67
N GLU A 126 31.55 -15.99 66.87
CA GLU A 126 31.41 -14.82 66.01
C GLU A 126 31.94 -15.08 64.59
N GLU A 127 33.08 -15.78 64.45
CA GLU A 127 33.59 -16.22 63.15
C GLU A 127 32.61 -17.17 62.45
N VAL A 128 32.03 -18.13 63.17
CA VAL A 128 31.02 -19.04 62.62
C VAL A 128 29.77 -18.28 62.16
N ASN A 129 29.30 -17.32 62.95
CA ASN A 129 28.15 -16.48 62.61
C ASN A 129 28.42 -15.56 61.40
N ALA A 130 29.64 -15.02 61.30
CA ALA A 130 30.07 -14.24 60.14
C ALA A 130 30.11 -15.10 58.88
N VAL A 131 30.67 -16.31 58.95
CA VAL A 131 30.70 -17.23 57.81
C VAL A 131 29.28 -17.63 57.38
N GLN A 132 28.38 -17.90 58.33
CA GLN A 132 26.98 -18.22 58.03
C GLN A 132 26.22 -17.05 57.40
N THR A 133 26.42 -15.82 57.89
CA THR A 133 25.79 -14.63 57.29
C THR A 133 26.34 -14.36 55.89
N PHE A 134 27.64 -14.53 55.65
CA PHE A 134 28.21 -14.44 54.30
C PHE A 134 27.68 -15.52 53.37
N GLN A 135 27.48 -16.75 53.85
CA GLN A 135 26.87 -17.83 53.06
C GLN A 135 25.41 -17.50 52.72
N SER A 136 24.61 -17.05 53.69
CA SER A 136 23.22 -16.62 53.46
C SER A 136 23.14 -15.50 52.45
N VAL A 137 23.93 -14.43 52.60
CA VAL A 137 23.93 -13.31 51.64
C VAL A 137 24.35 -13.76 50.25
N ARG A 138 25.31 -14.68 50.14
CA ARG A 138 25.74 -15.25 48.86
C ARG A 138 24.64 -16.09 48.22
N GLU A 139 23.92 -16.89 49.00
CA GLU A 139 22.79 -17.69 48.52
C GLU A 139 21.63 -16.80 48.10
N ASP A 140 21.30 -15.76 48.88
CA ASP A 140 20.24 -14.79 48.55
C ASP A 140 20.55 -14.00 47.27
N GLN A 141 21.81 -13.56 47.10
CA GLN A 141 22.27 -12.93 45.86
C GLN A 141 22.23 -13.91 44.68
N GLY A 142 22.60 -15.17 44.89
CA GLY A 142 22.52 -16.22 43.89
C GLY A 142 21.08 -16.47 43.43
N HIS A 143 20.15 -16.60 44.36
CA HIS A 143 18.72 -16.74 44.05
C HIS A 143 18.17 -15.52 43.32
N SER A 144 18.50 -14.31 43.77
CA SER A 144 18.08 -13.06 43.12
C SER A 144 18.54 -12.96 41.66
N ILE A 145 19.80 -13.30 41.38
CA ILE A 145 20.34 -13.33 40.00
C ILE A 145 19.61 -14.38 39.16
N VAL A 146 19.42 -15.58 39.71
CA VAL A 146 18.72 -16.66 39.01
C VAL A 146 17.28 -16.27 38.68
N ASP A 147 16.58 -15.60 39.58
CA ASP A 147 15.20 -15.18 39.35
C ASP A 147 15.09 -14.03 38.33
N MET A 148 16.04 -13.08 38.34
CA MET A 148 16.17 -12.08 37.26
C MET A 148 16.43 -12.72 35.90
N LEU A 149 17.31 -13.73 35.83
CA LEU A 149 17.58 -14.45 34.59
C LEU A 149 16.37 -15.24 34.10
N LYS A 150 15.60 -15.86 35.00
CA LYS A 150 14.34 -16.52 34.65
C LYS A 150 13.32 -15.53 34.10
N ALA A 151 13.16 -14.37 34.75
CA ALA A 151 12.24 -13.33 34.30
C ALA A 151 12.61 -12.84 32.89
N LEU A 152 13.88 -12.51 32.65
CA LEU A 152 14.37 -12.13 31.32
C LEU A 152 14.18 -13.24 30.29
N SER A 153 14.37 -14.51 30.67
CA SER A 153 14.14 -15.64 29.77
C SER A 153 12.67 -15.76 29.36
N VAL A 154 11.74 -15.54 30.30
CA VAL A 154 10.31 -15.52 30.02
C VAL A 154 9.94 -14.35 29.09
N GLU A 155 10.45 -13.15 29.36
CA GLU A 155 10.20 -11.97 28.53
C GLU A 155 10.74 -12.13 27.11
N LEU A 156 11.98 -12.62 26.96
CA LEU A 156 12.58 -12.90 25.64
C LEU A 156 11.78 -13.94 24.86
N LYS A 157 11.32 -14.99 25.54
CA LYS A 157 10.48 -16.02 24.92
C LYS A 157 9.14 -15.44 24.44
N GLY A 158 8.47 -14.64 25.28
CA GLY A 158 7.23 -13.96 24.89
C GLY A 158 7.44 -12.98 23.73
N GLY A 159 8.54 -12.23 23.75
CA GLY A 159 8.93 -11.34 22.65
C GLY A 159 9.17 -12.09 21.33
N PHE A 160 9.77 -13.28 21.39
CA PHE A 160 9.98 -14.12 20.21
C PHE A 160 8.66 -14.71 19.67
N GLU A 161 7.77 -15.14 20.56
CA GLU A 161 6.45 -15.67 20.19
C GLU A 161 5.58 -14.61 19.51
N THR A 162 5.53 -13.39 20.07
CA THR A 162 4.79 -12.26 19.47
C THR A 162 5.39 -11.83 18.13
N SER A 163 6.72 -11.77 18.02
CA SER A 163 7.41 -11.47 16.76
C SER A 163 7.08 -12.50 15.68
N ASN A 164 7.07 -13.79 16.02
CA ASN A 164 6.69 -14.85 15.08
C ASN A 164 5.22 -14.77 14.65
N ALA A 165 4.31 -14.44 15.57
CA ALA A 165 2.90 -14.23 15.24
C ALA A 165 2.73 -13.07 14.25
N ASN A 166 3.40 -11.94 14.50
CA ASN A 166 3.38 -10.78 13.60
C ASN A 166 3.96 -11.12 12.23
N GLN A 167 5.05 -11.90 12.17
CA GLN A 167 5.61 -12.36 10.89
C GLN A 167 4.64 -13.25 10.12
N ALA A 168 3.89 -14.12 10.79
CA ALA A 168 2.89 -14.96 10.15
C ALA A 168 1.73 -14.13 9.59
N GLU A 169 1.25 -13.15 10.35
CA GLU A 169 0.19 -12.23 9.91
C GLU A 169 0.63 -11.40 8.69
N ILE A 170 1.84 -10.84 8.71
CA ILE A 170 2.40 -10.09 7.59
C ILE A 170 2.48 -10.97 6.33
N ARG A 171 2.91 -12.23 6.46
CA ARG A 171 2.93 -13.16 5.32
C ARG A 171 1.52 -13.38 4.76
N GLY A 172 0.53 -13.59 5.63
CA GLY A 172 -0.87 -13.74 5.20
C GLY A 172 -1.38 -12.49 4.46
N LEU A 173 -1.11 -11.30 4.98
CA LEU A 173 -1.48 -10.05 4.31
C LEU A 173 -0.78 -9.88 2.95
N CYS A 174 0.50 -10.26 2.83
CA CYS A 174 1.22 -10.25 1.57
C CYS A 174 0.62 -11.23 0.56
N GLU A 175 0.23 -12.43 0.99
CA GLU A 175 -0.44 -13.43 0.13
C GLU A 175 -1.80 -12.91 -0.36
N ASP A 176 -2.60 -12.32 0.52
CA ASP A 176 -3.91 -11.76 0.17
C ASP A 176 -3.79 -10.55 -0.75
N LEU A 177 -2.77 -9.70 -0.55
CA LEU A 177 -2.45 -8.62 -1.48
C LEU A 177 -2.01 -9.16 -2.84
N GLY A 178 -1.21 -10.23 -2.87
CA GLY A 178 -0.82 -10.91 -4.11
C GLY A 178 -2.04 -11.37 -4.90
N LYS A 179 -2.97 -12.09 -4.26
CA LYS A 179 -4.22 -12.54 -4.89
C LYS A 179 -5.04 -11.37 -5.45
N LYS A 180 -5.18 -10.27 -4.68
CA LYS A 180 -5.92 -9.08 -5.14
C LYS A 180 -5.26 -8.42 -6.35
N ILE A 181 -3.93 -8.40 -6.41
CA ILE A 181 -3.18 -7.86 -7.55
C ILE A 181 -3.43 -8.74 -8.78
N ASP A 182 -3.36 -10.06 -8.63
CA ASP A 182 -3.60 -11.00 -9.74
C ASP A 182 -5.05 -10.88 -10.27
N ASP A 183 -6.04 -10.77 -9.37
CA ASP A 183 -7.44 -10.56 -9.75
C ASP A 183 -7.63 -9.23 -10.52
N LEU A 184 -7.00 -8.15 -10.05
CA LEU A 184 -7.08 -6.84 -10.72
C LEU A 184 -6.36 -6.85 -12.06
N ALA A 185 -5.22 -7.56 -12.18
CA ALA A 185 -4.52 -7.74 -13.44
C ALA A 185 -5.39 -8.51 -14.44
N GLY A 186 -6.03 -9.60 -14.01
CA GLY A 186 -6.96 -10.37 -14.84
C GLY A 186 -8.17 -9.54 -15.31
N ARG A 187 -8.77 -8.76 -14.41
CA ARG A 187 -9.87 -7.85 -14.78
C ARG A 187 -9.44 -6.76 -15.75
N THR A 188 -8.24 -6.21 -15.59
CA THR A 188 -7.68 -5.21 -16.51
C THR A 188 -7.49 -5.82 -17.89
N ALA A 189 -6.91 -7.01 -18.00
CA ALA A 189 -6.71 -7.69 -19.28
C ALA A 189 -8.04 -7.96 -20.02
N ALA A 190 -9.08 -8.42 -19.31
CA ALA A 190 -10.40 -8.63 -19.89
C ALA A 190 -11.04 -7.33 -20.39
N LEU A 191 -10.89 -6.23 -19.65
CA LEU A 191 -11.39 -4.91 -20.08
C LEU A 191 -10.62 -4.37 -21.29
N GLU A 192 -9.32 -4.61 -21.37
CA GLU A 192 -8.51 -4.23 -22.53
C GLU A 192 -8.95 -4.98 -23.80
N GLU A 193 -9.27 -6.26 -23.67
CA GLU A 193 -9.84 -7.07 -24.75
C GLU A 193 -11.20 -6.54 -25.21
N GLU A 194 -12.13 -6.30 -24.28
CA GLU A 194 -13.46 -5.74 -24.58
C GLU A 194 -13.37 -4.36 -25.27
N VAL A 195 -12.46 -3.50 -24.81
CA VAL A 195 -12.18 -2.21 -25.45
C VAL A 195 -11.62 -2.40 -26.86
N GLY A 196 -10.80 -3.42 -27.08
CA GLY A 196 -10.30 -3.81 -28.40
C GLY A 196 -11.44 -4.18 -29.36
N GLU A 197 -12.33 -5.07 -28.93
CA GLU A 197 -13.50 -5.50 -29.72
C GLU A 197 -14.44 -4.33 -30.04
N LEU A 198 -14.76 -3.50 -29.05
CA LEU A 198 -15.62 -2.32 -29.22
C LEU A 198 -15.03 -1.32 -30.22
N ARG A 199 -13.71 -1.15 -30.25
CA ARG A 199 -13.05 -0.29 -31.26
C ARG A 199 -13.27 -0.82 -32.67
N MET A 200 -13.19 -2.13 -32.89
CA MET A 200 -13.46 -2.71 -34.21
C MET A 200 -14.91 -2.47 -34.64
N VAL A 201 -15.86 -2.73 -33.74
CA VAL A 201 -17.30 -2.51 -34.00
C VAL A 201 -17.59 -1.04 -34.34
N VAL A 202 -16.91 -0.10 -33.69
CA VAL A 202 -17.03 1.33 -33.99
C VAL A 202 -16.52 1.66 -35.39
N GLU A 203 -15.40 1.08 -35.82
CA GLU A 203 -14.88 1.30 -37.18
C GLU A 203 -15.82 0.69 -38.24
N ASP A 204 -16.30 -0.54 -38.04
CA ASP A 204 -17.29 -1.16 -38.94
C ASP A 204 -18.55 -0.31 -39.09
N ASN A 205 -19.06 0.21 -37.98
CA ASN A 205 -20.24 1.10 -37.99
C ASN A 205 -19.97 2.42 -38.73
N LYS A 206 -18.76 2.99 -38.60
CA LYS A 206 -18.40 4.20 -39.36
C LYS A 206 -18.40 3.93 -40.86
N GLU A 207 -17.88 2.79 -41.29
CA GLU A 207 -17.89 2.39 -42.70
C GLU A 207 -19.31 2.19 -43.22
N GLN A 208 -20.18 1.52 -42.46
CA GLN A 208 -21.59 1.37 -42.81
C GLN A 208 -22.30 2.71 -42.93
N ILE A 209 -22.08 3.63 -41.99
CA ILE A 209 -22.65 4.98 -42.05
C ILE A 209 -22.16 5.72 -43.29
N ARG A 210 -20.87 5.60 -43.64
CA ARG A 210 -20.33 6.23 -44.85
C ARG A 210 -21.02 5.69 -46.10
N TYR A 211 -21.15 4.37 -46.20
CA TYR A 211 -21.82 3.70 -47.32
C TYR A 211 -23.28 4.14 -47.45
N LEU A 212 -24.01 4.21 -46.34
CA LEU A 212 -25.40 4.67 -46.34
C LEU A 212 -25.52 6.13 -46.79
N LYS A 213 -24.63 7.02 -46.33
CA LYS A 213 -24.61 8.42 -46.76
C LYS A 213 -24.32 8.58 -48.25
N GLU A 214 -23.38 7.80 -48.78
CA GLU A 214 -23.11 7.77 -50.23
C GLU A 214 -24.33 7.28 -51.02
N GLY A 215 -25.03 6.27 -50.50
CA GLY A 215 -26.28 5.76 -51.06
C GLY A 215 -27.41 6.81 -51.05
N GLU A 216 -27.57 7.53 -49.94
CA GLU A 216 -28.54 8.62 -49.81
C GLU A 216 -28.25 9.75 -50.79
N ALA A 217 -27.01 10.20 -50.90
CA ALA A 217 -26.61 11.24 -51.84
C ALA A 217 -26.86 10.81 -53.31
N LYS A 218 -26.60 9.55 -53.64
CA LYS A 218 -26.89 9.00 -54.96
C LYS A 218 -28.39 8.94 -55.23
N MET A 219 -29.19 8.52 -54.25
CA MET A 219 -30.64 8.50 -54.35
C MET A 219 -31.22 9.90 -54.53
N GLU A 220 -30.74 10.88 -53.76
CA GLU A 220 -31.14 12.28 -53.90
C GLU A 220 -30.78 12.83 -55.29
N SER A 221 -29.57 12.52 -55.78
CA SER A 221 -29.16 12.90 -57.14
C SER A 221 -30.10 12.31 -58.21
N LEU A 222 -30.46 11.02 -58.08
CA LEU A 222 -31.39 10.35 -59.00
C LEU A 222 -32.80 10.96 -58.91
N GLU A 223 -33.29 11.25 -57.71
CA GLU A 223 -34.61 11.87 -57.49
C GLU A 223 -34.65 13.30 -58.06
N ASN A 224 -33.57 14.07 -57.88
CA ASN A 224 -33.43 15.41 -58.46
C ASN A 224 -33.35 15.35 -59.99
N ASN A 225 -32.59 14.41 -60.54
CA ASN A 225 -32.50 14.19 -61.99
C ASN A 225 -33.87 13.78 -62.57
N GLN A 226 -34.60 12.90 -61.89
CA GLN A 226 -35.95 12.51 -62.29
C GLN A 226 -36.93 13.69 -62.23
N ARG A 227 -36.71 14.64 -61.32
CA ARG A 227 -37.56 15.83 -61.14
C ARG A 227 -37.10 17.05 -61.90
N ARG A 228 -36.00 16.97 -62.64
CA ARG A 228 -35.37 18.12 -63.30
C ARG A 228 -36.33 18.87 -64.24
N ASN A 229 -37.22 18.15 -64.90
CA ASN A 229 -38.19 18.69 -65.85
C ASN A 229 -39.60 18.84 -65.25
N ASN A 230 -39.71 18.83 -63.91
CA ASN A 230 -41.00 18.91 -63.23
C ASN A 230 -41.20 20.29 -62.64
N LEU A 231 -42.14 21.06 -63.18
CA LEU A 231 -42.54 22.33 -62.60
C LEU A 231 -43.65 22.13 -61.57
N ARG A 232 -43.57 22.90 -60.48
CA ARG A 232 -44.55 22.89 -59.39
C ARG A 232 -45.29 24.21 -59.33
N PHE A 233 -46.56 24.21 -59.75
CA PHE A 233 -47.42 25.39 -59.63
C PHE A 233 -48.15 25.37 -58.29
N LEU A 234 -48.01 26.46 -57.55
CA LEU A 234 -48.58 26.62 -56.21
C LEU A 234 -49.80 27.53 -56.27
N ARG A 235 -50.76 27.32 -55.36
CA ARG A 235 -51.91 28.22 -55.14
C ARG A 235 -52.87 28.41 -56.31
N VAL A 236 -52.85 27.53 -57.31
CA VAL A 236 -53.88 27.51 -58.35
C VAL A 236 -55.24 27.15 -57.73
N PRO A 237 -56.28 28.00 -57.86
CA PRO A 237 -57.62 27.73 -57.33
C PRO A 237 -58.20 26.43 -57.89
N LYS A 238 -59.06 25.77 -57.11
CA LYS A 238 -59.75 24.54 -57.57
C LYS A 238 -60.98 24.91 -58.39
N GLY A 239 -61.31 24.10 -59.41
CA GLY A 239 -62.56 24.23 -60.16
C GLY A 239 -62.49 25.12 -61.40
N LEU A 240 -61.36 25.79 -61.65
CA LEU A 240 -61.07 26.45 -62.94
C LEU A 240 -60.61 25.46 -64.03
N GLU A 241 -60.43 24.21 -63.63
CA GLU A 241 -59.96 23.11 -64.45
C GLU A 241 -61.18 22.45 -65.09
N GLU A 242 -61.58 22.87 -66.29
CA GLU A 242 -62.74 22.33 -67.02
C GLU A 242 -62.49 20.91 -67.60
N GLY A 243 -61.79 20.05 -66.84
CA GLY A 243 -61.43 18.68 -67.22
C GLY A 243 -60.15 18.56 -68.05
N ASP A 244 -59.82 19.54 -68.90
CA ASP A 244 -58.54 19.56 -69.63
C ASP A 244 -57.44 20.27 -68.85
N LEU A 245 -56.71 19.50 -68.05
CA LEU A 245 -55.57 19.99 -67.27
C LEU A 245 -54.39 20.44 -68.13
N LYS A 246 -54.19 19.85 -69.31
CA LYS A 246 -53.06 20.20 -70.18
C LYS A 246 -53.32 21.54 -70.87
N GLY A 247 -54.51 21.70 -71.47
CA GLY A 247 -54.91 22.97 -72.09
C GLY A 247 -54.97 24.12 -71.08
N PHE A 248 -55.52 23.89 -69.89
CA PHE A 248 -55.54 24.89 -68.82
C PHE A 248 -54.13 25.36 -68.45
N MET A 249 -53.17 24.43 -68.27
CA MET A 249 -51.80 24.80 -67.92
C MET A 249 -51.07 25.52 -69.05
N ASP A 250 -51.31 25.16 -70.31
CA ASP A 250 -50.75 25.85 -71.47
C ASP A 250 -51.22 27.31 -71.54
N GLN A 251 -52.52 27.55 -71.36
CA GLN A 251 -53.08 28.90 -71.28
C GLN A 251 -52.52 29.70 -70.10
N LEU A 252 -52.42 29.08 -68.92
CA LEU A 252 -51.89 29.73 -67.72
C LEU A 252 -50.42 30.13 -67.91
N ILE A 253 -49.60 29.27 -68.51
CA ILE A 253 -48.19 29.56 -68.79
C ILE A 253 -48.06 30.67 -69.83
N LYS A 254 -48.81 30.60 -70.94
CA LYS A 254 -48.80 31.63 -72.00
C LYS A 254 -49.20 33.01 -71.45
N HIS A 255 -50.25 33.06 -70.63
CA HIS A 255 -50.70 34.28 -69.97
C HIS A 255 -49.63 34.88 -69.04
N GLU A 256 -48.99 34.05 -68.21
CA GLU A 256 -48.03 34.56 -67.21
C GLU A 256 -46.66 34.93 -67.82
N VAL A 257 -46.20 34.16 -68.81
CA VAL A 257 -44.89 34.39 -69.48
C VAL A 257 -45.01 35.43 -70.61
N LYS A 258 -46.22 35.86 -70.97
CA LYS A 258 -46.50 36.83 -72.05
C LYS A 258 -45.91 36.39 -73.39
N VAL A 259 -46.09 35.11 -73.71
CA VAL A 259 -45.67 34.55 -74.99
C VAL A 259 -46.75 34.86 -76.02
N GLU A 260 -46.36 35.40 -77.18
CA GLU A 260 -47.26 35.67 -78.31
C GLU A 260 -47.94 34.37 -78.78
N GLU A 261 -49.22 34.45 -79.14
CA GLU A 261 -50.06 33.28 -79.52
C GLU A 261 -49.50 32.45 -80.70
N SER A 262 -48.49 32.96 -81.43
CA SER A 262 -47.84 32.29 -82.55
C SER A 262 -46.74 31.28 -82.17
N GLU A 263 -46.29 31.23 -80.91
CA GLU A 263 -45.30 30.25 -80.47
C GLU A 263 -45.95 28.88 -80.14
N LYS A 264 -45.19 27.81 -80.38
CA LYS A 264 -45.64 26.40 -80.37
C LYS A 264 -46.54 26.04 -79.17
N ASP A 265 -47.57 25.23 -79.43
CA ASP A 265 -48.40 24.58 -78.39
C ASP A 265 -47.55 23.78 -77.40
N SER A 266 -47.26 24.39 -76.25
CA SER A 266 -46.46 23.77 -75.18
C SER A 266 -47.22 22.60 -74.53
N ALA A 267 -48.55 22.55 -74.70
CA ALA A 267 -49.39 21.42 -74.34
C ALA A 267 -48.93 20.07 -74.92
N LYS A 268 -48.28 20.08 -76.09
CA LYS A 268 -47.74 18.87 -76.75
C LYS A 268 -46.43 18.39 -76.10
N ASP A 269 -45.72 19.30 -75.44
CA ASP A 269 -44.47 19.02 -74.74
C ASP A 269 -44.71 18.58 -73.28
N PHE A 270 -45.96 18.65 -72.78
CA PHE A 270 -46.32 18.10 -71.48
C PHE A 270 -46.43 16.58 -71.54
N GLN A 271 -45.54 15.87 -70.84
CA GLN A 271 -45.67 14.44 -70.60
C GLN A 271 -46.92 14.15 -69.74
N SER A 272 -47.05 14.84 -68.61
CA SER A 272 -48.17 14.66 -67.68
C SER A 272 -48.44 15.94 -66.88
N VAL A 273 -49.71 16.17 -66.55
CA VAL A 273 -50.15 17.26 -65.65
C VAL A 273 -51.07 16.66 -64.61
N GLN A 274 -50.75 16.87 -63.33
CA GLN A 274 -51.58 16.36 -62.24
C GLN A 274 -51.59 17.29 -61.03
N ARG A 275 -52.74 17.34 -60.34
CA ARG A 275 -52.84 17.97 -59.02
C ARG A 275 -52.49 16.94 -57.95
N VAL A 276 -51.64 17.32 -56.98
CA VAL A 276 -51.17 16.46 -55.90
C VAL A 276 -51.56 17.05 -54.53
N PRO A 277 -52.21 16.26 -53.66
CA PRO A 277 -52.77 14.92 -53.93
C PRO A 277 -53.98 14.98 -54.89
N ALA A 278 -54.18 13.92 -55.68
CA ALA A 278 -55.22 13.84 -56.71
C ALA A 278 -56.64 13.99 -56.13
N LYS A 279 -56.89 13.38 -54.97
CA LYS A 279 -58.09 13.61 -54.17
C LYS A 279 -57.71 14.44 -52.96
N MET A 280 -58.19 15.68 -52.92
CA MET A 280 -57.96 16.55 -51.77
C MET A 280 -58.89 16.14 -50.61
N PRO A 281 -58.37 16.03 -49.38
CA PRO A 281 -59.21 15.81 -48.21
C PRO A 281 -60.14 17.02 -48.02
N SER A 282 -61.39 16.75 -47.62
CA SER A 282 -62.45 17.76 -47.45
C SER A 282 -62.08 18.87 -46.47
N ASN A 283 -61.26 18.56 -45.46
CA ASN A 283 -60.81 19.48 -44.41
C ASN A 283 -59.61 20.37 -44.80
N ARG A 284 -59.26 20.47 -46.09
CA ARG A 284 -58.06 21.22 -46.52
C ARG A 284 -58.44 22.45 -47.33
N ASP A 285 -58.36 23.60 -46.69
CA ASP A 285 -58.64 24.92 -47.29
C ASP A 285 -57.60 25.34 -48.34
N ARG A 286 -56.36 24.84 -48.23
CA ARG A 286 -55.31 25.18 -49.18
C ARG A 286 -55.47 24.41 -50.48
N PRO A 287 -55.39 25.04 -51.67
CA PRO A 287 -55.38 24.33 -52.94
C PRO A 287 -54.19 23.35 -53.03
N GLY A 288 -54.40 22.22 -53.71
CA GLY A 288 -53.34 21.25 -54.00
C GLY A 288 -52.29 21.83 -54.94
N LYS A 289 -51.09 21.25 -54.96
CA LYS A 289 -50.03 21.68 -55.88
C LYS A 289 -50.25 21.05 -57.24
N PHE A 290 -49.88 21.73 -58.30
CA PHE A 290 -49.81 21.13 -59.62
C PHE A 290 -48.39 20.72 -59.95
N PHE A 291 -48.26 19.54 -60.53
CA PHE A 291 -47.03 19.05 -61.11
C PHE A 291 -47.21 18.94 -62.61
N VAL A 292 -46.37 19.66 -63.35
CA VAL A 292 -46.29 19.60 -64.81
C VAL A 292 -44.96 18.93 -65.14
N TYR A 293 -45.02 17.78 -65.81
CA TYR A 293 -43.88 17.00 -66.25
C TYR A 293 -43.66 17.30 -67.73
N PHE A 294 -42.51 17.85 -68.08
CA PHE A 294 -42.15 18.12 -69.47
C PHE A 294 -41.43 16.93 -70.09
N GLN A 295 -41.74 16.65 -71.35
CA GLN A 295 -41.05 15.65 -72.14
C GLN A 295 -39.64 16.16 -72.47
N THR A 296 -38.65 15.31 -72.22
CA THR A 296 -37.24 15.57 -72.58
C THR A 296 -36.96 15.14 -74.00
#